data_AF-M0A9V1-F1
#
_entry.id   AF-M0A9V1-F1
#
_cell.length_a   1.000
_cell.length_b   1.000
_cell.length_c   1.000
_cell.angle_alpha   90.00
_cell.angle_beta   90.00
_cell.angle_gamma   90.00
#
_symmetry.space_group_name_H-M   'P 1'
#
loop_
_entity.id
_entity.type
_entity.pdbx_description
1 polymer ?
#
loop_
_entity_poly.entity_id
_entity_poly.type
_entity_poly.pdbx_seq_one_letter_code
_entity_poly.pdbx_strand_id
1 'polypeptide(L)'
;MTHPSRRTLIGSTAGLLALTAGCIADDDDDDPDPGSGSGDDDESENGGDVNGDENGTENGDEDDDDDGTGTDGVSIDDHQYQRSEISDEPSMEHLRSADDADNWLAERDVDDDLTEFLDETDFGESVLVALEGGGPNLCYELAVERAELEDDTFVVEAAVVDESTPETACAEQEVTVGAVVRATFDDDPVTDVSVSLTDRDGKEHGMATASDSASDSASDSAEADA
;
A
#
# COMPACT_ATOMS: atom_id res chain seq x y z
N MET A 1 50.39 -9.17 -12.89
CA MET A 1 49.95 -10.57 -13.07
C MET A 1 48.45 -10.52 -13.32
N THR A 2 48.05 -10.89 -14.53
CA THR A 2 46.68 -10.81 -15.06
C THR A 2 45.83 -11.96 -14.53
N HIS A 3 44.72 -11.65 -13.85
CA HIS A 3 43.75 -12.63 -13.37
C HIS A 3 42.81 -13.07 -14.52
N PRO A 4 42.62 -14.39 -14.75
CA PRO A 4 41.71 -14.88 -15.77
C PRO A 4 40.24 -14.87 -15.31
N SER A 5 39.41 -14.22 -16.14
CA SER A 5 37.94 -14.19 -16.09
C SER A 5 37.35 -15.58 -16.34
N ARG A 6 36.47 -16.05 -15.46
CA ARG A 6 35.65 -17.24 -15.68
C ARG A 6 34.24 -16.80 -16.12
N ARG A 7 34.03 -16.86 -17.43
CA ARG A 7 32.69 -16.78 -18.05
C ARG A 7 31.99 -18.13 -17.84
N THR A 8 30.94 -18.15 -17.03
CA THR A 8 30.03 -19.29 -16.93
C THR A 8 28.97 -19.17 -18.01
N LEU A 9 29.07 -20.06 -19.01
CA LEU A 9 28.04 -20.34 -20.01
C LEU A 9 27.18 -21.49 -19.48
N ILE A 10 25.92 -21.21 -19.17
CA ILE A 10 24.84 -22.18 -18.99
C ILE A 10 23.63 -21.45 -19.60
N GLY A 11 22.90 -21.92 -20.61
CA GLY A 11 22.71 -23.25 -21.15
C GLY A 11 21.25 -23.26 -21.58
N SER A 12 20.95 -22.72 -22.77
CA SER A 12 19.60 -22.62 -23.32
C SER A 12 18.94 -24.00 -23.39
N THR A 13 17.81 -24.16 -22.71
CA THR A 13 16.88 -25.26 -22.95
C THR A 13 15.55 -24.67 -23.41
N ALA A 14 15.29 -24.81 -24.70
CA ALA A 14 14.02 -24.49 -25.33
C ALA A 14 13.02 -25.61 -24.99
N GLY A 15 11.96 -25.27 -24.23
CA GLY A 15 10.81 -26.13 -23.99
C GLY A 15 9.61 -25.63 -24.78
N LEU A 16 9.34 -26.25 -25.92
CA LEU A 16 8.09 -26.11 -26.68
C LEU A 16 7.04 -27.06 -26.11
N LEU A 17 5.94 -26.53 -25.57
CA LEU A 17 4.69 -27.24 -25.31
C LEU A 17 3.55 -26.33 -25.79
N ALA A 18 3.13 -26.50 -27.05
CA ALA A 18 1.94 -27.26 -27.45
C ALA A 18 0.61 -26.54 -27.12
N LEU A 19 0.19 -25.68 -28.05
CA LEU A 19 -1.16 -25.14 -28.18
C LEU A 19 -2.15 -26.30 -28.32
N THR A 20 -2.99 -26.52 -27.31
CA THR A 20 -4.20 -27.33 -27.48
C THR A 20 -5.36 -26.40 -27.77
N ALA A 21 -5.65 -26.24 -29.06
CA ALA A 21 -6.89 -25.64 -29.54
C ALA A 21 -8.05 -26.58 -29.18
N GLY A 22 -8.77 -26.23 -28.11
CA GLY A 22 -10.06 -26.81 -27.80
C GLY A 22 -11.12 -26.20 -28.71
N CYS A 23 -11.64 -27.01 -29.63
CA CYS A 23 -12.72 -26.67 -30.53
C CYS A 23 -14.01 -26.46 -29.72
N ILE A 24 -14.52 -25.22 -29.66
CA ILE A 24 -15.94 -25.00 -29.34
C ILE A 24 -16.72 -25.27 -30.62
N ALA A 25 -17.66 -26.20 -30.54
CA ALA A 25 -18.57 -26.53 -31.64
C ALA A 25 -19.73 -25.52 -31.63
N ASP A 26 -20.09 -25.05 -32.83
CA ASP A 26 -21.41 -24.57 -33.22
C ASP A 26 -22.52 -25.47 -32.67
N ASP A 27 -23.52 -24.88 -32.02
CA ASP A 27 -24.97 -25.01 -32.29
C ASP A 27 -25.72 -24.33 -31.14
N ASP A 28 -26.46 -23.26 -31.43
CA ASP A 28 -27.87 -23.10 -31.07
C ASP A 28 -28.31 -21.65 -31.37
N ASP A 29 -28.99 -21.53 -32.51
CA ASP A 29 -29.90 -20.46 -32.89
C ASP A 29 -30.99 -20.24 -31.82
N ASP A 30 -31.22 -19.00 -31.38
CA ASP A 30 -32.56 -18.51 -31.00
C ASP A 30 -32.57 -16.97 -30.85
N ASP A 31 -32.77 -16.29 -31.98
CA ASP A 31 -33.31 -14.93 -32.05
C ASP A 31 -34.45 -14.99 -33.08
N PRO A 32 -35.71 -14.70 -32.73
CA PRO A 32 -36.11 -13.29 -32.68
C PRO A 32 -37.26 -12.94 -31.71
N ASP A 33 -37.20 -11.75 -31.08
CA ASP A 33 -38.42 -11.01 -30.72
C ASP A 33 -38.33 -9.52 -31.03
N PRO A 34 -38.98 -9.03 -32.11
CA PRO A 34 -39.16 -7.60 -32.34
C PRO A 34 -40.41 -7.10 -31.62
N GLY A 35 -40.24 -6.73 -30.35
CA GLY A 35 -41.24 -6.00 -29.57
C GLY A 35 -41.38 -4.55 -30.02
N SER A 36 -42.36 -4.30 -30.89
CA SER A 36 -42.83 -2.98 -31.31
C SER A 36 -43.53 -2.24 -30.17
N GLY A 37 -43.11 -1.01 -29.88
CA GLY A 37 -43.82 -0.09 -28.99
C GLY A 37 -43.50 1.36 -29.36
N SER A 38 -44.39 1.98 -30.14
CA SER A 38 -44.38 3.40 -30.48
C SER A 38 -45.22 4.23 -29.51
N GLY A 39 -44.80 5.49 -29.31
CA GLY A 39 -45.62 6.61 -28.82
C GLY A 39 -45.14 7.14 -27.47
N ASP A 40 -45.13 8.43 -27.17
CA ASP A 40 -45.34 9.68 -27.90
C ASP A 40 -44.80 10.78 -26.96
N ASP A 41 -44.40 11.91 -27.53
CA ASP A 41 -43.97 13.12 -26.82
C ASP A 41 -45.02 13.66 -25.83
N ASP A 42 -44.59 14.14 -24.66
CA ASP A 42 -45.32 15.13 -23.87
C ASP A 42 -44.34 16.09 -23.20
N GLU A 43 -44.31 17.32 -23.73
CA GLU A 43 -43.71 18.48 -23.09
C GLU A 43 -44.70 19.08 -22.08
N SER A 44 -44.22 19.43 -20.89
CA SER A 44 -44.87 20.45 -20.06
C SER A 44 -43.88 21.14 -19.15
N GLU A 45 -43.59 22.39 -19.52
CA GLU A 45 -43.07 23.41 -18.64
C GLU A 45 -44.08 23.70 -17.51
N ASN A 46 -43.60 23.77 -16.26
CA ASN A 46 -44.32 24.52 -15.24
C ASN A 46 -43.33 25.14 -14.25
N GLY A 47 -43.35 26.48 -14.23
CA GLY A 47 -42.52 27.30 -13.35
C GLY A 47 -42.99 27.27 -11.90
N GLY A 48 -42.05 27.58 -11.01
CA GLY A 48 -42.29 27.75 -9.58
C GLY A 48 -41.12 28.47 -8.92
N ASP A 49 -41.08 29.79 -9.07
CA ASP A 49 -40.32 30.70 -8.20
C ASP A 49 -40.96 30.70 -6.80
N VAL A 50 -40.21 30.31 -5.77
CA VAL A 50 -40.45 30.73 -4.38
C VAL A 50 -39.14 31.12 -3.72
N ASN A 51 -39.02 32.41 -3.42
CA ASN A 51 -38.03 32.96 -2.52
C ASN A 51 -38.54 32.80 -1.07
N GLY A 52 -37.69 32.29 -0.18
CA GLY A 52 -37.96 32.14 1.26
C GLY A 52 -36.64 32.14 2.03
N ASP A 53 -36.17 33.34 2.35
CA ASP A 53 -35.05 33.68 3.22
C ASP A 53 -35.55 33.70 4.67
N GLU A 54 -35.08 32.80 5.56
CA GLU A 54 -35.07 33.01 7.02
C GLU A 54 -33.95 32.18 7.71
N ASN A 55 -32.91 32.89 8.15
CA ASN A 55 -32.04 32.70 9.32
C ASN A 55 -32.22 31.50 10.27
N GLY A 56 -31.08 30.92 10.67
CA GLY A 56 -30.87 30.28 11.98
C GLY A 56 -29.68 29.32 11.95
N THR A 57 -28.48 29.75 12.34
CA THR A 57 -27.91 29.51 13.68
C THR A 57 -26.96 28.30 13.69
N GLU A 58 -25.67 28.63 13.66
CA GLU A 58 -24.63 28.14 14.59
C GLU A 58 -24.36 26.62 14.72
N ASN A 59 -23.10 26.30 14.40
CA ASN A 59 -22.18 25.39 15.10
C ASN A 59 -22.30 23.86 14.89
N GLY A 60 -21.12 23.29 14.65
CA GLY A 60 -20.76 21.88 14.52
C GLY A 60 -19.79 21.78 13.33
N ASP A 61 -18.48 22.04 13.41
CA ASP A 61 -17.50 21.70 14.44
C ASP A 61 -17.77 20.32 15.02
N GLU A 62 -17.43 19.28 14.26
CA GLU A 62 -17.08 17.92 14.69
C GLU A 62 -16.96 17.06 13.43
N ASP A 63 -15.81 17.14 12.75
CA ASP A 63 -15.25 16.03 11.96
C ASP A 63 -13.75 16.00 12.31
N ASP A 64 -13.47 15.81 13.62
CA ASP A 64 -12.20 15.23 14.05
C ASP A 64 -12.34 13.74 13.71
N ASP A 65 -11.88 13.36 12.51
CA ASP A 65 -11.60 11.97 12.13
C ASP A 65 -10.36 11.50 12.94
N ASP A 66 -10.50 11.42 14.26
CA ASP A 66 -9.57 10.76 15.17
C ASP A 66 -9.91 9.26 15.14
N ASP A 67 -9.55 8.58 14.04
CA ASP A 67 -9.54 7.11 13.92
C ASP A 67 -8.24 6.53 14.52
N GLY A 68 -7.68 7.22 15.50
CA GLY A 68 -6.52 6.77 16.24
C GLY A 68 -6.83 5.47 16.95
N THR A 69 -6.29 4.36 16.43
CA THR A 69 -6.32 3.05 17.07
C THR A 69 -5.36 3.03 18.28
N GLY A 70 -5.53 3.97 19.20
CA GLY A 70 -4.65 4.16 20.34
C GLY A 70 -4.87 3.12 21.44
N THR A 71 -3.77 2.58 21.96
CA THR A 71 -3.73 1.90 23.28
C THR A 71 -3.36 2.94 24.33
N ASP A 72 -3.67 2.72 25.62
CA ASP A 72 -3.39 3.71 26.69
C ASP A 72 -1.92 4.21 26.62
N GLY A 73 -1.70 5.46 26.17
CA GLY A 73 -0.37 6.09 26.10
C GLY A 73 0.29 6.17 24.71
N VAL A 74 -0.37 5.67 23.66
CA VAL A 74 0.13 5.72 22.27
C VAL A 74 -0.99 6.10 21.31
N SER A 75 -0.75 7.11 20.48
CA SER A 75 -1.60 7.47 19.33
C SER A 75 -1.01 6.90 18.05
N ILE A 76 -1.86 6.37 17.18
CA ILE A 76 -1.46 5.75 15.92
C ILE A 76 -2.12 6.51 14.77
N ASP A 77 -1.31 6.96 13.82
CA ASP A 77 -1.75 7.56 12.56
C ASP A 77 -1.12 6.81 11.39
N ASP A 78 -1.80 6.75 10.26
CA ASP A 78 -1.21 6.26 9.01
C ASP A 78 -1.60 7.12 7.81
N HIS A 79 -0.75 7.09 6.78
CA HIS A 79 -1.01 7.74 5.52
C HIS A 79 -0.62 6.83 4.37
N GLN A 80 -1.62 6.47 3.55
CA GLN A 80 -1.44 5.65 2.37
C GLN A 80 -1.01 6.48 1.16
N TYR A 81 -0.26 5.87 0.24
CA TYR A 81 0.18 6.51 -1.00
C TYR A 81 0.42 5.48 -2.11
N GLN A 82 0.55 5.96 -3.35
CA GLN A 82 0.81 5.13 -4.53
C GLN A 82 1.84 5.79 -5.44
N ARG A 83 2.68 4.97 -6.09
CA ARG A 83 3.78 5.42 -6.94
C ARG A 83 3.84 4.62 -8.23
N SER A 84 4.20 5.29 -9.33
CA SER A 84 4.35 4.66 -10.66
C SER A 84 5.61 3.81 -10.81
N GLU A 85 6.58 3.97 -9.91
CA GLU A 85 7.77 3.13 -9.89
C GLU A 85 7.41 1.74 -9.35
N ILE A 86 7.86 0.69 -10.02
CA ILE A 86 7.47 -0.69 -9.69
C ILE A 86 8.46 -1.25 -8.66
N SER A 87 7.92 -1.67 -7.51
CA SER A 87 8.60 -2.52 -6.54
C SER A 87 7.86 -3.86 -6.44
N ASP A 88 8.54 -4.96 -6.77
CA ASP A 88 7.95 -6.30 -6.73
C ASP A 88 8.03 -6.95 -5.34
N GLU A 89 8.91 -6.44 -4.47
CA GLU A 89 9.19 -7.03 -3.17
C GLU A 89 8.68 -6.12 -2.05
N PRO A 90 8.01 -6.67 -1.02
CA PRO A 90 7.59 -5.88 0.11
C PRO A 90 8.82 -5.38 0.89
N SER A 91 8.73 -4.15 1.37
CA SER A 91 9.81 -3.51 2.10
C SER A 91 9.31 -2.66 3.25
N MET A 92 10.18 -2.49 4.24
CA MET A 92 9.97 -1.61 5.38
C MET A 92 11.23 -0.76 5.58
N GLU A 93 11.01 0.53 5.80
CA GLU A 93 12.05 1.48 6.22
C GLU A 93 11.63 2.19 7.51
N HIS A 94 12.51 2.15 8.51
CA HIS A 94 12.30 2.85 9.79
C HIS A 94 12.95 4.24 9.69
N LEU A 95 12.12 5.28 9.65
CA LEU A 95 12.53 6.68 9.54
C LEU A 95 12.81 7.21 10.96
N ARG A 96 14.09 7.30 11.32
CA ARG A 96 14.52 7.59 12.71
C ARG A 96 14.73 9.07 12.99
N SER A 97 14.65 9.91 11.97
CA SER A 97 14.90 11.34 12.06
C SER A 97 14.27 12.07 10.87
N ALA A 98 14.11 13.38 11.01
CA ALA A 98 13.69 14.24 9.91
C ALA A 98 14.64 14.15 8.70
N ASP A 99 15.96 14.02 8.93
CA ASP A 99 16.92 13.82 7.84
C ASP A 99 16.70 12.49 7.09
N ASP A 100 16.31 11.41 7.80
CA ASP A 100 15.97 10.13 7.16
C ASP A 100 14.68 10.24 6.36
N ALA A 101 13.65 10.92 6.89
CA ALA A 101 12.39 11.17 6.19
C ALA A 101 12.57 12.06 4.95
N ASP A 102 13.38 13.12 5.04
CA ASP A 102 13.76 13.99 3.92
C ASP A 102 14.49 13.21 2.82
N ASN A 103 15.45 12.35 3.21
CA ASN A 103 16.14 11.50 2.25
C ASN A 103 15.18 10.52 1.59
N TRP A 104 14.31 9.89 2.40
CA TRP A 104 13.30 8.96 1.91
C TRP A 104 12.36 9.63 0.92
N LEU A 105 11.90 10.86 1.18
CA LEU A 105 11.08 11.67 0.27
C LEU A 105 11.82 12.08 -1.00
N ALA A 106 13.11 12.39 -0.94
CA ALA A 106 13.88 12.86 -2.10
C ALA A 106 13.95 11.83 -3.25
N GLU A 107 13.75 10.55 -2.93
CA GLU A 107 13.72 9.43 -3.87
C GLU A 107 12.30 9.10 -4.36
N ARG A 108 11.28 9.87 -3.93
CA ARG A 108 9.88 9.58 -4.16
C ARG A 108 9.10 10.79 -4.68
N ASP A 109 8.21 10.53 -5.64
CA ASP A 109 7.20 11.47 -6.09
C ASP A 109 5.91 11.11 -5.33
N VAL A 110 5.66 11.83 -4.24
CA VAL A 110 4.48 11.69 -3.38
C VAL A 110 3.72 13.01 -3.30
N ASP A 111 2.48 12.97 -2.82
CA ASP A 111 1.65 14.16 -2.68
C ASP A 111 2.09 15.07 -1.51
N ASP A 112 1.53 16.28 -1.51
CA ASP A 112 1.82 17.30 -0.51
C ASP A 112 1.28 16.90 0.88
N ASP A 113 0.22 16.09 0.96
CA ASP A 113 -0.41 15.67 2.22
C ASP A 113 0.52 14.68 2.96
N LEU A 114 1.11 13.71 2.25
CA LEU A 114 2.13 12.82 2.83
C LEU A 114 3.40 13.59 3.22
N THR A 115 3.77 14.62 2.46
CA THR A 115 4.91 15.47 2.82
C THR A 115 4.64 16.20 4.14
N GLU A 116 3.46 16.81 4.30
CA GLU A 116 3.03 17.48 5.52
C GLU A 116 2.99 16.50 6.71
N PHE A 117 2.42 15.31 6.53
CA PHE A 117 2.40 14.26 7.56
C PHE A 117 3.79 13.92 8.11
N LEU A 118 4.81 13.84 7.24
CA LEU A 118 6.19 13.58 7.64
C LEU A 118 6.83 14.79 8.32
N ASP A 119 6.61 16.00 7.81
CA ASP A 119 7.11 17.26 8.37
C ASP A 119 6.56 17.55 9.78
N GLU A 120 5.32 17.14 10.06
CA GLU A 120 4.66 17.32 11.36
C GLU A 120 5.13 16.31 12.43
N THR A 121 5.89 15.29 12.03
CA THR A 121 6.30 14.22 12.95
C THR A 121 7.38 14.69 13.94
N ASP A 122 7.09 14.58 15.24
CA ASP A 122 8.11 14.75 16.29
C ASP A 122 8.87 13.42 16.51
N PHE A 123 10.06 13.29 15.93
CA PHE A 123 10.91 12.10 16.05
C PHE A 123 11.50 11.88 17.47
N GLY A 124 11.30 12.80 18.41
CA GLY A 124 11.66 12.60 19.81
C GLY A 124 10.60 11.81 20.58
N GLU A 125 9.36 11.87 20.11
CA GLU A 125 8.18 11.27 20.74
C GLU A 125 7.52 10.21 19.84
N SER A 126 8.00 10.03 18.60
CA SER A 126 7.36 9.17 17.59
C SER A 126 8.28 8.11 17.00
N VAL A 127 7.69 6.96 16.65
CA VAL A 127 8.26 5.94 15.78
C VAL A 127 7.54 6.00 14.44
N LEU A 128 8.30 5.99 13.34
CA LEU A 128 7.77 6.14 12.00
C LEU A 128 8.31 5.05 11.08
N VAL A 129 7.39 4.34 10.41
CA VAL A 129 7.73 3.23 9.50
C VAL A 129 7.05 3.44 8.17
N ALA A 130 7.83 3.40 7.09
CA ALA A 130 7.33 3.41 5.72
C ALA A 130 7.28 1.98 5.18
N LEU A 131 6.13 1.58 4.68
CA LEU A 131 5.86 0.26 4.11
C LEU A 131 5.59 0.40 2.61
N GLU A 132 6.16 -0.47 1.79
CA GLU A 132 5.89 -0.52 0.35
C GLU A 132 5.66 -1.96 -0.10
N GLY A 133 4.77 -2.14 -1.08
CA GLY A 133 4.50 -3.41 -1.75
C GLY A 133 4.04 -3.19 -3.20
N GLY A 134 4.09 -4.26 -4.01
CA GLY A 134 3.69 -4.19 -5.41
C GLY A 134 2.18 -4.32 -5.62
N GLY A 135 1.58 -3.37 -6.32
CA GLY A 135 0.17 -3.40 -6.75
C GLY A 135 0.04 -3.80 -8.24
N PRO A 136 -0.80 -4.79 -8.60
CA PRO A 136 -1.07 -5.16 -9.99
C PRO A 136 -1.63 -4.03 -10.86
N ASN A 137 -2.40 -3.12 -10.28
CA ASN A 137 -3.08 -2.03 -10.98
C ASN A 137 -3.39 -0.87 -10.01
N LEU A 138 -3.94 0.24 -10.52
CA LEU A 138 -4.21 1.45 -9.73
C LEU A 138 -5.29 1.32 -8.65
N CYS A 139 -6.06 0.23 -8.62
CA CYS A 139 -7.06 -0.02 -7.58
C CYS A 139 -6.52 -0.82 -6.39
N TYR A 140 -5.22 -1.09 -6.36
CA TYR A 140 -4.61 -1.66 -5.18
C TYR A 140 -4.11 -0.54 -4.26
N GLU A 141 -4.22 -0.76 -2.96
CA GLU A 141 -3.68 0.07 -1.88
C GLU A 141 -2.90 -0.80 -0.88
N LEU A 142 -2.21 -0.18 0.07
CA LEU A 142 -1.58 -0.87 1.20
C LEU A 142 -2.34 -0.50 2.46
N ALA A 143 -3.26 -1.36 2.86
CA ALA A 143 -4.09 -1.16 4.05
C ALA A 143 -3.32 -1.56 5.31
N VAL A 144 -3.33 -0.69 6.33
CA VAL A 144 -2.86 -1.01 7.67
C VAL A 144 -3.99 -1.71 8.43
N GLU A 145 -3.84 -3.01 8.69
CA GLU A 145 -4.87 -3.83 9.33
C GLU A 145 -4.81 -3.73 10.86
N ARG A 146 -3.61 -3.51 11.41
CA ARG A 146 -3.34 -3.35 12.83
C ARG A 146 -2.06 -2.55 13.03
N ALA A 147 -2.07 -1.64 13.98
CA ALA A 147 -0.86 -1.00 14.48
C ALA A 147 -1.02 -0.77 15.98
N GLU A 148 -0.13 -1.32 16.79
CA GLU A 148 -0.21 -1.22 18.26
C GLU A 148 1.13 -1.50 18.94
N LEU A 149 1.18 -1.23 20.25
CA LEU A 149 2.33 -1.53 21.10
C LEU A 149 2.14 -2.89 21.79
N GLU A 150 3.04 -3.84 21.54
CA GLU A 150 3.05 -5.17 22.18
C GLU A 150 4.43 -5.44 22.79
N ASP A 151 4.50 -5.70 24.09
CA ASP A 151 5.73 -6.09 24.79
C ASP A 151 6.95 -5.19 24.45
N ASP A 152 6.78 -3.86 24.54
CA ASP A 152 7.80 -2.85 24.21
C ASP A 152 8.25 -2.86 22.73
N THR A 153 7.43 -3.42 21.83
CA THR A 153 7.66 -3.44 20.38
C THR A 153 6.48 -2.79 19.66
N PHE A 154 6.76 -1.88 18.73
CA PHE A 154 5.73 -1.35 17.85
C PHE A 154 5.45 -2.38 16.74
N VAL A 155 4.24 -2.94 16.73
CA VAL A 155 3.81 -4.00 15.82
C VAL A 155 2.85 -3.43 14.79
N VAL A 156 3.15 -3.67 13.51
CA VAL A 156 2.30 -3.28 12.38
C VAL A 156 1.95 -4.50 11.52
N GLU A 157 0.68 -4.70 11.25
CA GLU A 157 0.18 -5.65 10.24
C GLU A 157 -0.44 -4.87 9.10
N ALA A 158 -0.02 -5.16 7.86
CA ALA A 158 -0.52 -4.50 6.67
C ALA A 158 -0.69 -5.48 5.51
N ALA A 159 -1.56 -5.14 4.56
CA ALA A 159 -1.83 -5.97 3.39
C ALA A 159 -1.99 -5.13 2.12
N VAL A 160 -1.48 -5.66 1.01
CA VAL A 160 -1.78 -5.16 -0.32
C VAL A 160 -3.16 -5.68 -0.74
N VAL A 161 -4.15 -4.79 -0.82
CA VAL A 161 -5.56 -5.15 -1.04
C VAL A 161 -6.09 -4.57 -2.34
N ASP A 162 -7.06 -5.27 -2.95
CA ASP A 162 -7.78 -4.81 -4.15
C ASP A 162 -9.05 -4.07 -3.72
N GLU A 163 -9.10 -2.76 -3.97
CA GLU A 163 -10.28 -1.91 -3.70
C GLU A 163 -11.28 -1.87 -4.86
N SER A 164 -11.03 -2.68 -5.89
CA SER A 164 -11.87 -2.72 -7.07
C SER A 164 -13.28 -3.18 -6.72
N THR A 165 -14.28 -2.36 -7.04
CA THR A 165 -15.69 -2.76 -7.03
C THR A 165 -16.09 -3.25 -8.43
N PRO A 166 -17.20 -4.00 -8.61
CA PRO A 166 -17.67 -4.40 -9.94
C PRO A 166 -18.01 -3.21 -10.86
N GLU A 167 -18.15 -2.00 -10.31
CA GLU A 167 -18.41 -0.77 -11.06
C GLU A 167 -17.13 0.05 -11.31
N THR A 168 -16.02 -0.31 -10.66
CA THR A 168 -14.72 0.36 -10.78
C THR A 168 -13.95 -0.19 -11.98
N ALA A 169 -13.55 0.68 -12.89
CA ALA A 169 -12.63 0.34 -13.97
C ALA A 169 -11.22 0.79 -13.59
N CYS A 170 -10.35 -0.17 -13.28
CA CYS A 170 -8.98 0.07 -12.89
C CYS A 170 -8.07 0.16 -14.11
N ALA A 171 -7.18 1.15 -14.15
CA ALA A 171 -6.18 1.20 -15.20
C ALA A 171 -5.15 0.09 -15.00
N GLU A 172 -4.87 -0.69 -16.05
CA GLU A 172 -3.89 -1.78 -16.02
C GLU A 172 -2.46 -1.21 -16.05
N GLN A 173 -1.94 -0.85 -14.87
CA GLN A 173 -0.58 -0.35 -14.67
C GLN A 173 -0.04 -0.87 -13.35
N GLU A 174 1.05 -1.63 -13.39
CA GLU A 174 1.75 -2.02 -12.16
C GLU A 174 2.30 -0.79 -11.45
N VAL A 175 2.13 -0.76 -10.13
CA VAL A 175 2.48 0.35 -9.25
C VAL A 175 3.11 -0.16 -7.96
N THR A 176 3.75 0.72 -7.22
CA THR A 176 4.02 0.50 -5.80
C THR A 176 2.91 1.14 -4.98
N VAL A 177 2.37 0.39 -4.03
CA VAL A 177 1.45 0.87 -3.00
C VAL A 177 2.22 0.97 -1.69
N GLY A 178 1.96 1.99 -0.90
CA GLY A 178 2.65 2.17 0.37
C GLY A 178 1.78 2.81 1.43
N ALA A 179 2.23 2.69 2.68
CA ALA A 179 1.68 3.42 3.80
C ALA A 179 2.82 3.83 4.73
N VAL A 180 2.74 5.03 5.29
CA VAL A 180 3.60 5.45 6.39
C VAL A 180 2.78 5.39 7.67
N VAL A 181 3.27 4.66 8.67
CA VAL A 181 2.59 4.50 9.96
C VAL A 181 3.42 5.19 11.04
N ARG A 182 2.77 6.09 11.79
CA ARG A 182 3.33 6.82 12.91
C ARG A 182 2.71 6.34 14.21
N ALA A 183 3.55 6.01 15.18
CA ALA A 183 3.16 5.82 16.57
C ALA A 183 3.75 6.94 17.42
N THR A 184 2.91 7.74 18.06
CA THR A 184 3.28 8.85 18.93
C THR A 184 3.07 8.44 20.39
N PHE A 185 4.09 8.58 21.22
CA PHE A 185 4.12 8.11 22.60
C PHE A 185 4.00 9.29 23.58
N ASP A 186 3.23 9.11 24.66
CA ASP A 186 3.17 10.10 25.76
C ASP A 186 4.48 10.18 26.56
N ASP A 187 5.28 9.11 26.52
CA ASP A 187 6.57 8.94 27.20
C ASP A 187 7.68 8.61 26.15
N ASP A 188 8.85 8.14 26.58
CA ASP A 188 9.94 7.76 25.67
C ASP A 188 9.47 6.69 24.63
N PRO A 189 9.68 6.93 23.32
CA PRO A 189 9.25 5.99 22.27
C PRO A 189 10.04 4.69 22.31
N VAL A 190 9.40 3.59 21.91
CA VAL A 190 10.10 2.33 21.72
C VAL A 190 11.04 2.39 20.52
N THR A 191 12.02 1.49 20.48
CA THR A 191 12.96 1.43 19.37
C THR A 191 12.83 0.18 18.51
N ASP A 192 12.12 -0.81 19.04
CA ASP A 192 11.90 -2.10 18.41
C ASP A 192 10.62 -2.03 17.58
N VAL A 193 10.73 -2.47 16.33
CA VAL A 193 9.66 -2.43 15.34
C VAL A 193 9.54 -3.82 14.72
N SER A 194 8.33 -4.34 14.63
CA SER A 194 8.00 -5.58 13.95
C SER A 194 6.86 -5.35 12.96
N VAL A 195 7.05 -5.74 11.72
CA VAL A 195 6.07 -5.58 10.64
C VAL A 195 5.77 -6.93 10.01
N SER A 196 4.48 -7.21 9.81
CA SER A 196 3.98 -8.28 8.97
C SER A 196 3.27 -7.65 7.76
N LEU A 197 3.76 -7.92 6.55
CA LEU A 197 3.18 -7.39 5.31
C LEU A 197 2.73 -8.54 4.40
N THR A 198 1.44 -8.58 4.09
CA THR A 198 0.86 -9.55 3.14
C THR A 198 0.87 -8.98 1.73
N ASP A 199 1.59 -9.63 0.82
CA ASP A 199 1.68 -9.19 -0.58
C ASP A 199 0.41 -9.49 -1.40
N ARG A 200 0.40 -9.00 -2.65
CA ARG A 200 -0.70 -9.20 -3.62
C ARG A 200 -1.04 -10.67 -3.92
N ASP A 201 -0.12 -11.60 -3.65
CA ASP A 201 -0.29 -13.03 -3.84
C ASP A 201 -0.81 -13.72 -2.55
N GLY A 202 -1.04 -12.95 -1.48
CA GLY A 202 -1.48 -13.43 -0.18
C GLY A 202 -0.36 -14.07 0.65
N LYS A 203 0.91 -13.80 0.30
CA LYS A 203 2.06 -14.31 1.06
C LYS A 203 2.50 -13.26 2.08
N GLU A 204 2.66 -13.71 3.32
CA GLU A 204 3.13 -12.90 4.44
C GLU A 204 4.67 -12.77 4.44
N HIS A 205 5.16 -11.57 4.77
CA HIS A 205 6.58 -11.24 4.92
C HIS A 205 6.79 -10.49 6.24
N GLY A 206 7.60 -11.09 7.12
CA GLY A 206 7.98 -10.49 8.40
C GLY A 206 9.28 -9.69 8.30
N MET A 207 9.28 -8.47 8.83
CA MET A 207 10.43 -7.56 8.87
C MET A 207 10.55 -6.98 10.28
N ALA A 208 11.76 -6.82 10.80
CA ALA A 208 11.94 -6.24 12.13
C ALA A 208 13.22 -5.43 12.24
N THR A 209 13.18 -4.37 13.04
CA THR A 209 14.36 -3.60 13.46
C THR A 209 14.45 -3.67 14.98
N ALA A 210 15.60 -4.09 15.49
CA ALA A 210 15.89 -4.08 16.92
C ALA A 210 17.13 -3.21 17.18
N SER A 211 17.15 -2.51 18.32
CA SER A 211 18.24 -1.59 18.66
C SER A 211 19.57 -2.27 19.00
N ASP A 212 19.55 -3.56 19.36
CA ASP A 212 20.76 -4.33 19.66
C ASP A 212 21.43 -4.88 18.39
N SER A 213 22.08 -4.00 17.62
CA SER A 213 23.02 -4.41 16.57
C SER A 213 24.35 -4.90 17.17
N ALA A 214 24.35 -6.10 17.74
CA ALA A 214 25.56 -6.92 17.85
C ALA A 214 25.62 -7.83 16.61
N SER A 215 26.14 -7.30 15.50
CA SER A 215 26.49 -8.09 14.32
C SER A 215 27.65 -9.05 14.64
N ASP A 216 27.34 -10.22 15.19
CA ASP A 216 28.27 -11.35 15.27
C ASP A 216 28.24 -12.10 13.92
N SER A 217 28.93 -11.54 12.92
CA SER A 217 29.25 -12.26 11.69
C SER A 217 30.33 -13.30 11.99
N ALA A 218 29.95 -14.45 12.55
CA ALA A 218 30.80 -15.63 12.60
C ALA A 218 31.00 -16.15 11.16
N SER A 219 32.04 -15.64 10.51
CA SER A 219 32.57 -16.23 9.27
C SER A 219 33.16 -17.60 9.61
N ASP A 220 32.37 -18.67 9.45
CA ASP A 220 32.87 -20.04 9.53
C ASP A 220 33.72 -20.31 8.27
N SER A 221 34.99 -19.94 8.35
CA SER A 221 36.01 -20.32 7.37
C SER A 221 36.41 -21.75 7.67
N ALA A 222 35.63 -22.71 7.18
CA ALA A 222 36.05 -24.11 7.13
C ALA A 222 37.15 -24.27 6.07
N GLU A 223 38.41 -24.08 6.50
CA GLU A 223 39.58 -24.70 5.89
C GLU A 223 39.35 -26.22 5.83
N ALA A 224 39.09 -26.75 4.64
CA ALA A 224 39.18 -28.18 4.37
C ALA A 224 40.44 -28.44 3.55
N ASP A 225 41.52 -28.74 4.29
CA ASP A 225 42.76 -29.35 3.82
C ASP A 225 42.46 -30.79 3.37
N ALA A 226 42.70 -31.13 2.09
CA ALA A 226 42.97 -32.48 1.58
C ALA A 226 43.48 -32.47 0.13
#